data_AF-A0A832J2R5-F1
#
_entry.id   AF-A0A832J2R5-F1
#
_cell.length_a   1.000
_cell.length_b   1.000
_cell.length_c   1.000
_cell.angle_alpha   90.00
_cell.angle_beta   90.00
_cell.angle_gamma   90.00
#
_symmetry.space_group_name_H-M   'P 1'
#
loop_
_entity.id
_entity.type
_entity.pdbx_description
1 polymer ?
#
loop_
_entity_poly.entity_id
_entity_poly.type
_entity_poly.pdbx_seq_one_letter_code
_entity_poly.pdbx_strand_id
1 'polypeptide(L)' 'MTAATHPEIAPYDAPEKDLYEIGEIPPLGYVPKQMYAWAIRRERHGDPDKAMLQEVVDVPEIDSH' A
#
# COMPACT_ATOMS: atom_id res chain seq x y z
N MET A 1 -9.03 -3.68 -38.73
CA MET A 1 -8.90 -2.78 -37.56
C MET A 1 -8.30 -3.62 -36.45
N THR A 2 -7.03 -3.36 -36.16
CA THR A 2 -6.10 -4.18 -35.37
C THR A 2 -6.56 -4.37 -33.92
N ALA A 3 -6.54 -5.60 -33.43
CA ALA A 3 -6.66 -5.90 -32.01
C ALA A 3 -5.52 -5.19 -31.26
N ALA A 4 -5.86 -4.36 -30.28
CA ALA A 4 -4.87 -3.78 -29.39
C ALA A 4 -4.20 -4.92 -28.61
N THR A 5 -2.91 -5.12 -28.84
CA THR A 5 -2.04 -5.98 -28.03
C THR A 5 -2.11 -5.46 -26.60
N HIS A 6 -2.79 -6.20 -25.73
CA HIS A 6 -2.70 -5.98 -24.29
C HIS A 6 -1.26 -6.31 -23.91
N PRO A 7 -0.53 -5.42 -23.20
CA PRO A 7 0.79 -5.78 -22.71
C PRO A 7 0.60 -7.00 -21.82
N GLU A 8 1.22 -8.11 -22.21
CA GLU A 8 1.35 -9.28 -21.37
C GLU A 8 2.09 -8.79 -20.11
N ILE A 9 1.35 -8.64 -19.00
CA ILE A 9 1.92 -8.20 -17.74
C ILE A 9 2.87 -9.32 -17.35
N ALA A 10 4.17 -9.13 -17.59
CA ALA A 10 5.17 -10.10 -17.18
C ALA A 10 4.94 -10.38 -15.68
N PRO A 11 4.92 -11.65 -15.25
CA PRO A 11 4.74 -11.96 -13.84
C PRO A 11 5.87 -11.29 -13.07
N TYR A 12 5.54 -10.24 -12.34
CA TYR A 12 6.47 -9.53 -11.47
C TYR A 12 6.60 -10.39 -10.21
N ASP A 13 7.58 -11.30 -10.25
CA ASP A 13 7.88 -12.25 -9.18
C ASP A 13 8.72 -11.56 -8.09
N ALA A 14 8.06 -10.69 -7.31
CA ALA A 14 8.62 -10.15 -6.09
C ALA A 14 8.29 -11.08 -4.91
N PRO A 15 9.11 -11.13 -3.85
CA PRO A 15 8.75 -11.87 -2.66
C PRO A 15 7.52 -11.23 -1.97
N GLU A 16 6.64 -12.06 -1.44
CA GLU A 16 5.57 -11.66 -0.53
C GLU A 16 6.19 -11.13 0.78
N LYS A 17 5.88 -9.89 1.15
CA LYS A 17 6.38 -9.23 2.37
C LYS A 17 5.22 -8.65 3.17
N ASP A 18 5.36 -8.64 4.49
CA ASP A 18 4.37 -8.00 5.37
C ASP A 18 4.37 -6.46 5.25
N LEU A 19 5.46 -5.85 4.77
CA LEU A 19 5.60 -4.41 4.52
C LEU A 19 6.51 -4.18 3.30
N TYR A 20 6.16 -3.21 2.46
CA TYR A 20 6.95 -2.78 1.30
C TYR A 20 7.41 -1.34 1.47
N GLU A 21 8.63 -1.05 1.03
CA GLU A 21 9.18 0.30 1.02
C GLU A 21 8.55 1.14 -0.11
N ILE A 22 8.61 2.47 0.03
CA ILE A 22 8.09 3.37 -1.01
C ILE A 22 8.84 3.14 -2.34
N GLY A 23 8.09 2.80 -3.37
CA GLY A 23 8.62 2.47 -4.70
C GLY A 23 8.85 0.98 -4.94
N GLU A 24 8.73 0.14 -3.91
CA GLU A 24 8.61 -1.31 -4.11
C GLU A 24 7.19 -1.69 -4.51
N ILE A 25 7.06 -2.56 -5.51
CA ILE A 25 5.76 -3.01 -6.03
C ILE A 25 5.50 -4.42 -5.49
N PRO A 26 4.36 -4.69 -4.82
CA PRO A 26 4.03 -6.05 -4.39
C PRO A 26 3.67 -6.95 -5.58
N PRO A 27 3.75 -8.28 -5.42
CA PRO A 27 3.26 -9.22 -6.43
C PRO A 27 1.80 -8.98 -6.78
N LEU A 28 1.44 -9.23 -8.03
CA LEU A 28 0.07 -9.05 -8.48
C LEU A 28 -0.88 -9.95 -7.68
N GLY A 29 -1.91 -9.35 -7.06
CA GLY A 29 -2.90 -10.07 -6.27
C GLY A 29 -2.52 -10.32 -4.81
N TYR A 30 -1.32 -9.93 -4.39
CA TYR A 30 -0.89 -10.02 -2.99
C TYR A 30 -1.18 -8.70 -2.24
N VAL A 31 -1.74 -8.82 -1.04
CA VAL A 31 -2.01 -7.68 -0.14
C VAL A 31 -1.13 -7.83 1.11
N PRO A 32 -0.25 -6.87 1.41
CA PRO A 32 0.61 -6.94 2.59
C PRO A 32 -0.20 -6.80 3.89
N LYS A 33 0.36 -7.24 5.01
CA LYS A 33 -0.28 -7.09 6.33
C LYS A 33 -0.24 -5.65 6.84
N GLN A 34 0.82 -4.91 6.50
CA GLN A 34 1.07 -3.56 6.99
C GLN A 34 1.45 -2.58 5.85
N MET A 35 1.23 -1.29 6.09
CA MET A 35 1.58 -0.21 5.16
C MET A 35 2.05 1.04 5.90
N TYR A 36 2.78 1.91 5.19
CA TYR A 36 3.07 3.27 5.68
C TYR A 36 1.86 4.18 5.50
N ALA A 37 1.50 4.93 6.55
CA ALA A 37 0.43 5.91 6.52
C ALA A 37 0.80 7.15 7.32
N TRP A 38 0.22 8.30 6.96
CA TRP A 38 0.22 9.49 7.81
C TRP A 38 -0.96 9.41 8.78
N ALA A 39 -0.68 9.12 10.05
CA ALA A 39 -1.68 8.88 11.07
C ALA A 39 -1.81 10.06 12.04
N ILE A 40 -3.04 10.32 12.47
CA ILE A 40 -3.39 11.30 13.50
C ILE A 40 -3.86 10.53 14.73
N ARG A 41 -3.33 10.88 15.91
CA ARG A 41 -3.72 10.29 17.20
C ARG A 41 -4.15 11.38 18.18
N ARG A 42 -5.09 11.02 19.06
CA ARG A 42 -5.77 11.96 19.96
C ARG A 42 -4.81 12.73 20.85
N GLU A 43 -3.77 12.06 21.34
CA GLU A 43 -2.75 12.62 22.23
C GLU A 43 -1.84 13.64 21.56
N ARG A 44 -1.87 13.75 20.22
CA ARG A 44 -1.03 14.65 19.43
C ARG A 44 -1.83 15.66 18.59
N HIS A 45 -3.13 15.78 18.82
CA HIS A 45 -3.94 16.75 18.08
C HIS A 45 -3.40 18.17 18.21
N GLY A 46 -3.38 18.91 17.11
CA GLY A 46 -2.84 20.27 17.05
C GLY A 46 -2.43 20.63 15.63
N ASP A 47 -1.37 21.42 15.53
CA ASP A 47 -0.81 21.86 14.26
C ASP A 47 -0.42 20.65 13.36
N PRO A 48 -0.58 20.74 12.03
CA PRO A 48 -0.34 19.61 11.12
C PRO A 48 1.06 18.99 11.21
N ASP A 49 2.08 19.82 11.46
CA ASP A 49 3.48 19.40 11.62
C ASP A 49 3.73 18.53 12.86
N LYS A 50 2.83 18.60 13.86
CA LYS A 50 2.88 17.79 15.09
C LYS A 50 1.86 16.65 15.07
N ALA A 51 0.68 16.89 14.49
CA ALA A 51 -0.45 15.98 14.54
C ALA A 51 -0.32 14.82 13.55
N MET A 52 0.16 15.08 12.33
CA MET A 52 0.33 14.08 11.29
C MET A 52 1.74 13.52 11.35
N LEU A 53 1.87 12.23 11.70
CA LEU A 53 3.14 11.52 11.71
C LEU A 53 3.08 10.28 10.83
N GLN A 54 4.21 9.89 10.24
CA GLN A 54 4.33 8.65 9.48
C GLN A 54 4.40 7.47 10.44
N GLU A 55 3.53 6.48 10.23
CA GLU A 55 3.43 5.27 11.03
C GLU A 55 3.28 4.04 10.12
N VAL A 56 3.67 2.87 10.63
CA VAL A 56 3.32 1.58 10.02
C VAL A 56 2.01 1.13 10.67
N VAL A 57 0.99 0.91 9.86
CA VAL A 57 -0.35 0.50 10.30
C VAL A 57 -0.77 -0.76 9.59
N ASP A 58 -1.71 -1.50 10.17
CA ASP A 58 -2.29 -2.68 9.53
C ASP A 58 -3.12 -2.25 8.30
N VAL A 59 -3.05 -3.05 7.24
CA VAL A 59 -3.84 -2.83 6.03
C VAL A 59 -5.31 -3.14 6.35
N PRO A 60 -6.25 -2.23 6.03
CA PRO A 60 -7.68 -2.50 6.24
C PRO A 60 -8.13 -3.77 5.52
N GLU A 61 -9.00 -4.54 6.15
CA GLU A 61 -9.62 -5.69 5.51
C GLU A 61 -10.47 -5.25 4.32
N ILE A 62 -10.30 -5.94 3.19
CA ILE A 62 -11.07 -5.67 1.98
C ILE A 62 -12.41 -6.39 2.13
N ASP A 63 -13.48 -5.64 2.30
CA ASP A 63 -14.84 -6.19 2.27
C ASP A 63 -15.28 -6.44 0.81
N SER A 64 -16.03 -7.52 0.60
CA SER A 64 -16.50 -7.99 -0.71
C SER A 64 -18.00 -7.75 -0.83
N HIS A 65 -18.41 -6.54 -1.19
CA HIS A 65 -19.80 -6.22 -1.54
C HIS A 65 -20.01 -6.25 -3.06
#